data_AF-A0A453JVZ8-F1
#
_entry.id   AF-A0A453JVZ8-F1
#
_cell.length_a   1.000
_cell.length_b   1.000
_cell.length_c   1.000
_cell.angle_alpha   90.00
_cell.angle_beta   90.00
_cell.angle_gamma   90.00
#
_symmetry.space_group_name_H-M   'P 1'
#
loop_
_entity.id
_entity.type
_entity.pdbx_description
1 polymer ?
#
loop_
_entity_poly.entity_id
_entity_poly.type
_entity_poly.pdbx_seq_one_letter_code
_entity_poly.pdbx_strand_id
1 'polypeptide(L)'
;MTHHIYNLGAGNDPHVANRILDPQHLSRVSDTFRDLQLTVQRHGPWSAPWVGEAGGAYNSGSRTVSNTFLDSFWYLDQLGQSAKYDTKVYCRQTLIGGNYGLLDTDTYVPNPDYYSALLWHRLMGNGVLSIDFGGTSYLRAYAHCGKQKGGIALLLINLSQNMGSMVTVRNDLNVGLAQGQGITRDSSFVHGLKRTVSWVGSKASDGLEKREEYHLTAQDGNRFARTMLLNGVPLELTEDGDIPPMYPVQVSASSPIYVAPLSIAFVVFPDFEADAC
;
A
#
# COMPACT_ATOMS: atom_id res chain seq x y z
N MET A 1 21.20 -2.75 -8.74
CA MET A 1 20.91 -1.80 -9.84
C MET A 1 19.93 -0.78 -9.31
N THR A 2 20.14 0.51 -9.59
CA THR A 2 19.22 1.59 -9.19
C THR A 2 18.56 2.22 -10.43
N HIS A 3 17.31 2.65 -10.29
CA HIS A 3 16.61 3.48 -11.27
C HIS A 3 15.81 4.58 -10.58
N HIS A 4 15.40 5.61 -11.32
CA HIS A 4 14.63 6.75 -10.80
C HIS A 4 13.20 6.71 -11.36
N ILE A 5 12.21 7.12 -10.57
CA ILE A 5 10.79 7.10 -10.99
C ILE A 5 10.09 8.44 -10.70
N TYR A 6 9.58 9.08 -11.75
CA TYR A 6 8.70 10.24 -11.69
C TYR A 6 7.55 10.09 -12.69
N ASN A 7 6.52 9.37 -12.27
CA ASN A 7 5.42 8.94 -13.14
C ASN A 7 4.17 9.83 -13.06
N LEU A 8 4.20 10.98 -12.36
CA LEU A 8 3.06 11.91 -12.30
C LEU A 8 3.21 13.14 -13.21
N GLY A 9 4.34 13.32 -13.89
CA GLY A 9 4.63 14.47 -14.76
C GLY A 9 5.40 15.61 -14.09
N ALA A 10 5.41 16.80 -14.69
CA ALA A 10 6.11 17.96 -14.15
C ALA A 10 5.36 18.56 -12.95
N GLY A 11 6.07 19.14 -11.98
CA GLY A 11 5.46 19.77 -10.80
C GLY A 11 4.49 20.92 -11.11
N ASN A 12 4.67 21.61 -12.24
CA ASN A 12 3.76 22.67 -12.69
C ASN A 12 2.60 22.17 -13.58
N ASP A 13 2.49 20.86 -13.80
CA ASP A 13 1.41 20.27 -14.62
C ASP A 13 0.09 20.25 -13.81
N PRO A 14 -1.00 20.86 -14.31
CA PRO A 14 -2.28 20.89 -13.61
C PRO A 14 -2.95 19.50 -13.48
N HIS A 15 -2.47 18.49 -14.21
CA HIS A 15 -3.05 17.14 -14.22
C HIS A 15 -2.44 16.19 -13.19
N VAL A 16 -1.45 16.62 -12.38
CA VAL A 16 -0.83 15.77 -11.34
C VAL A 16 -1.90 15.14 -10.43
N ALA A 17 -2.83 15.95 -9.92
CA ALA A 17 -3.92 15.47 -9.06
C ALA A 17 -4.81 14.42 -9.74
N ASN A 18 -5.13 14.61 -11.03
CA ASN A 18 -5.98 13.68 -11.78
C ASN A 18 -5.27 12.34 -12.03
N ARG A 19 -3.96 12.37 -12.27
CA ARG A 19 -3.14 11.15 -12.48
C ARG A 19 -3.04 10.30 -11.22
N ILE A 20 -3.00 10.93 -10.04
CA ILE A 20 -3.02 10.22 -8.76
C ILE A 20 -4.35 9.46 -8.56
N LEU A 21 -5.47 10.04 -8.99
CA LEU A 21 -6.80 9.45 -8.83
C LEU A 21 -7.23 8.55 -10.01
N ASP A 22 -6.37 8.38 -11.01
CA ASP A 22 -6.63 7.51 -12.16
C ASP A 22 -5.98 6.14 -11.92
N PRO A 23 -6.77 5.08 -11.64
CA PRO A 23 -6.23 3.75 -11.40
C PRO A 23 -5.53 3.15 -12.62
N GLN A 24 -5.91 3.53 -13.84
CA GLN A 24 -5.22 3.07 -15.05
C GLN A 24 -3.85 3.72 -15.16
N HIS A 25 -3.74 5.01 -14.86
CA HIS A 25 -2.45 5.72 -14.84
C HIS A 25 -1.49 5.13 -13.80
N LEU A 26 -1.94 4.94 -12.55
CA LEU A 26 -1.13 4.35 -11.49
C LEU A 26 -0.65 2.94 -11.84
N SER A 27 -1.47 2.15 -12.53
CA SER A 27 -1.12 0.76 -12.88
C SER A 27 0.00 0.64 -13.92
N ARG A 28 0.28 1.69 -14.71
CA ARG A 28 1.33 1.66 -15.76
C ARG A 28 2.73 1.41 -15.21
N VAL A 29 3.02 1.85 -13.97
CA VAL A 29 4.36 1.64 -13.38
C VAL A 29 4.69 0.17 -13.18
N SER A 30 3.68 -0.71 -13.13
CA SER A 30 3.88 -2.15 -12.96
C SER A 30 4.72 -2.77 -14.06
N ASP A 31 4.61 -2.27 -15.30
CA ASP A 31 5.42 -2.73 -16.42
C ASP A 31 6.89 -2.41 -16.18
N THR A 32 7.20 -1.20 -15.70
CA THR A 32 8.58 -0.79 -15.35
C THR A 32 9.19 -1.69 -14.27
N PHE A 33 8.45 -1.97 -13.20
CA PHE A 33 8.95 -2.84 -12.14
C PHE A 33 9.11 -4.30 -12.60
N ARG A 34 8.13 -4.83 -13.36
CA ARG A 34 8.20 -6.18 -13.93
C ARG A 34 9.38 -6.34 -14.88
N ASP A 35 9.57 -5.39 -15.80
CA ASP A 35 10.65 -5.45 -16.78
C ASP A 35 12.02 -5.37 -16.09
N LEU A 36 12.15 -4.56 -15.04
CA LEU A 36 13.36 -4.50 -14.23
C LEU A 36 13.62 -5.82 -13.49
N GLN A 37 12.59 -6.40 -12.88
CA GLN A 37 12.67 -7.69 -12.19
C GLN A 37 13.15 -8.79 -13.15
N LEU A 38 12.54 -8.89 -14.34
CA LEU A 38 12.93 -9.87 -15.37
C LEU A 38 14.36 -9.62 -15.89
N THR A 39 14.74 -8.35 -16.05
CA THR A 39 16.11 -7.99 -16.47
C THR A 39 17.15 -8.42 -15.43
N VAL A 40 16.90 -8.16 -14.14
CA VAL A 40 17.76 -8.61 -13.04
C VAL A 40 17.85 -10.14 -13.03
N GLN A 41 16.74 -10.85 -13.08
CA GLN A 41 16.71 -12.32 -13.07
C GLN A 41 17.51 -12.92 -14.22
N ARG A 42 17.44 -12.32 -15.42
CA ARG A 42 18.08 -12.85 -16.63
C ARG A 42 19.56 -12.46 -16.75
N HIS A 43 19.92 -11.24 -16.38
CA HIS A 43 21.22 -10.65 -16.71
C HIS A 43 22.10 -10.35 -15.50
N GLY A 44 21.55 -10.36 -14.29
CA GLY A 44 22.32 -10.10 -13.08
C GLY A 44 21.62 -10.62 -11.81
N PRO A 45 21.37 -11.94 -11.70
CA PRO A 45 20.63 -12.54 -10.59
C PRO A 45 21.32 -12.39 -9.22
N TRP A 46 22.60 -11.98 -9.20
CA TRP A 46 23.35 -11.63 -7.99
C TRP A 46 23.08 -10.20 -7.50
N SER A 47 22.27 -9.42 -8.22
CA SER A 47 21.92 -8.03 -7.90
C SER A 47 20.46 -7.90 -7.47
N ALA A 48 20.14 -6.79 -6.83
CA ALA A 48 18.77 -6.43 -6.45
C ALA A 48 18.34 -5.12 -7.13
N PRO A 49 17.05 -5.00 -7.52
CA PRO A 49 16.48 -3.76 -8.04
C PRO A 49 16.10 -2.80 -6.90
N TRP A 50 16.56 -1.55 -6.99
CA TRP A 50 16.26 -0.48 -6.04
C TRP A 50 15.68 0.73 -6.80
N VAL A 51 14.63 1.35 -6.24
CA VAL A 51 14.26 2.73 -6.59
C VAL A 51 15.22 3.65 -5.85
N GLY A 52 16.20 4.20 -6.57
CA GLY A 52 17.24 5.07 -6.02
C GLY A 52 16.77 6.50 -5.77
N GLU A 53 15.69 6.91 -6.44
CA GLU A 53 15.09 8.24 -6.30
C GLU A 53 13.65 8.21 -6.86
N ALA A 54 12.68 8.71 -6.12
CA ALA A 54 11.32 8.92 -6.62
C ALA A 54 10.57 10.00 -5.86
N GLY A 55 9.87 10.89 -6.56
CA GLY A 55 9.11 12.00 -5.97
C GLY A 55 7.76 12.28 -6.64
N GLY A 56 7.28 11.34 -7.46
CA GLY A 56 5.97 11.41 -8.12
C GLY A 56 6.00 12.38 -9.29
N ALA A 57 5.91 13.67 -8.98
CA ALA A 57 6.09 14.74 -9.96
C ALA A 57 7.55 15.25 -9.94
N TYR A 58 8.20 15.30 -11.11
CA TYR A 58 9.56 15.86 -11.24
C TYR A 58 9.52 17.39 -11.18
N ASN A 59 10.68 18.06 -11.24
CA ASN A 59 10.81 19.52 -11.02
C ASN A 59 10.32 19.95 -9.63
N SER A 60 10.84 19.28 -8.60
CA SER A 60 10.57 19.59 -7.18
C SER A 60 9.14 19.34 -6.72
N GLY A 61 8.37 18.49 -7.40
CA GLY A 61 6.99 18.18 -7.03
C GLY A 61 6.02 19.32 -7.30
N SER A 62 4.73 19.02 -7.25
CA SER A 62 3.68 20.02 -7.45
C SER A 62 3.41 20.80 -6.16
N ARG A 63 3.45 22.13 -6.26
CA ARG A 63 3.23 23.04 -5.12
C ARG A 63 1.85 22.89 -4.47
N THR A 64 0.86 22.45 -5.22
CA THR A 64 -0.54 22.32 -4.75
C THR A 64 -0.93 20.89 -4.44
N VAL A 65 -0.04 19.91 -4.64
CA VAL A 65 -0.38 18.48 -4.51
C VAL A 65 0.65 17.71 -3.68
N SER A 66 1.95 17.83 -3.99
CA SER A 66 2.97 16.88 -3.50
C SER A 66 3.28 16.98 -2.00
N ASN A 67 2.83 18.02 -1.32
CA ASN A 67 2.91 18.18 0.14
C ASN A 67 1.55 17.99 0.84
N THR A 68 0.55 17.45 0.14
CA THR A 68 -0.83 17.30 0.62
C THR A 68 -1.21 15.84 0.78
N PHE A 69 -2.33 15.57 1.46
CA PHE A 69 -2.86 14.22 1.64
C PHE A 69 -3.05 13.46 0.32
N LEU A 70 -3.35 14.17 -0.77
CA LEU A 70 -3.52 13.53 -2.08
C LEU A 70 -2.26 12.80 -2.55
N ASP A 71 -1.05 13.26 -2.25
CA ASP A 71 0.19 12.60 -2.69
C ASP A 71 0.37 11.21 -2.06
N SER A 72 -0.20 11.00 -0.86
CA SER A 72 -0.10 9.73 -0.11
C SER A 72 -0.71 8.55 -0.85
N PHE A 73 -1.73 8.78 -1.69
CA PHE A 73 -2.31 7.75 -2.55
C PHE A 73 -1.29 7.21 -3.54
N TRP A 74 -0.57 8.10 -4.23
CA TRP A 74 0.49 7.71 -5.15
C TRP A 74 1.66 7.08 -4.37
N TYR A 75 2.08 7.70 -3.27
CA TYR A 75 3.28 7.24 -2.58
C TYR A 75 3.12 5.82 -2.02
N LEU A 76 2.02 5.55 -1.31
CA LEU A 76 1.74 4.21 -0.78
C LEU A 76 1.46 3.19 -1.90
N ASP A 77 0.85 3.62 -3.01
CA ASP A 77 0.70 2.78 -4.20
C ASP A 77 2.06 2.40 -4.80
N GLN A 78 3.02 3.33 -4.90
CA GLN A 78 4.36 3.02 -5.39
C GLN A 78 5.12 2.06 -4.48
N LEU A 79 5.01 2.22 -3.16
CA LEU A 79 5.60 1.27 -2.21
C LEU A 79 5.03 -0.14 -2.40
N GLY A 80 3.70 -0.26 -2.50
CA GLY A 80 3.02 -1.54 -2.76
C GLY A 80 3.39 -2.16 -4.10
N GLN A 81 3.36 -1.38 -5.19
CA GLN A 81 3.71 -1.83 -6.53
C GLN A 81 5.17 -2.27 -6.61
N SER A 82 6.10 -1.50 -6.06
CA SER A 82 7.52 -1.83 -6.10
C SER A 82 7.83 -3.12 -5.32
N ALA A 83 7.22 -3.29 -4.14
CA ALA A 83 7.35 -4.49 -3.31
C ALA A 83 6.81 -5.74 -4.02
N LYS A 84 5.66 -5.64 -4.70
CA LYS A 84 5.05 -6.73 -5.48
C LYS A 84 5.99 -7.33 -6.54
N TYR A 85 6.89 -6.51 -7.10
CA TYR A 85 7.85 -6.91 -8.14
C TYR A 85 9.28 -7.02 -7.60
N ASP A 86 9.43 -7.32 -6.30
CA ASP A 86 10.71 -7.64 -5.65
C ASP A 86 11.73 -6.48 -5.62
N THR A 87 11.27 -5.23 -5.70
CA THR A 87 12.12 -4.06 -5.43
C THR A 87 12.49 -4.02 -3.96
N LYS A 88 13.79 -4.01 -3.65
CA LYS A 88 14.29 -4.19 -2.27
C LYS A 88 14.42 -2.90 -1.47
N VAL A 89 14.58 -1.76 -2.15
CA VAL A 89 14.75 -0.44 -1.53
C VAL A 89 13.99 0.59 -2.33
N TYR A 90 13.35 1.52 -1.64
CA TYR A 90 12.65 2.66 -2.22
C TYR A 90 13.11 3.96 -1.56
N CYS A 91 13.85 4.77 -2.30
CA CYS A 91 14.37 6.05 -1.84
C CYS A 91 13.43 7.18 -2.27
N ARG A 92 12.69 7.74 -1.30
CA ARG A 92 11.85 8.93 -1.50
C ARG A 92 12.70 10.18 -1.65
N GLN A 93 12.54 10.85 -2.77
CA GLN A 93 12.95 12.23 -3.00
C GLN A 93 11.84 13.13 -2.41
N THR A 94 12.06 13.83 -1.30
CA THR A 94 13.23 13.87 -0.40
C THR A 94 12.75 13.76 1.05
N LEU A 95 13.69 13.64 2.00
CA LEU A 95 13.39 13.93 3.40
C LEU A 95 13.01 15.41 3.60
N ILE A 96 13.84 16.35 3.13
CA ILE A 96 13.61 17.80 3.17
C ILE A 96 13.96 18.39 1.80
N GLY A 97 13.17 19.38 1.36
CA GLY A 97 13.42 20.15 0.13
C GLY A 97 12.48 19.81 -1.02
N GLY A 98 12.02 20.84 -1.74
CA GLY A 98 10.99 20.68 -2.77
C GLY A 98 9.60 20.45 -2.18
N ASN A 99 8.58 20.46 -3.04
CA ASN A 99 7.18 20.28 -2.64
C ASN A 99 6.84 18.82 -2.29
N TYR A 100 7.63 17.84 -2.75
CA TYR A 100 7.45 16.42 -2.42
C TYR A 100 8.14 15.99 -1.12
N GLY A 101 8.78 16.93 -0.41
CA GLY A 101 9.57 16.63 0.79
C GLY A 101 8.70 16.02 1.89
N LEU A 102 9.21 15.00 2.58
CA LEU A 102 8.49 14.41 3.72
C LEU A 102 8.33 15.41 4.87
N LEU A 103 9.28 16.33 5.03
CA LEU A 103 9.20 17.46 5.94
C LEU A 103 9.07 18.76 5.14
N ASP A 104 8.26 19.68 5.66
CA ASP A 104 8.20 21.04 5.15
C ASP A 104 9.59 21.70 5.20
N THR A 105 9.94 22.43 4.14
CA THR A 105 11.32 22.94 3.97
C THR A 105 11.65 24.06 4.96
N ASP A 106 10.65 24.85 5.36
CA ASP A 106 10.86 26.03 6.19
C ASP A 106 10.62 25.73 7.68
N THR A 107 9.61 24.91 7.96
CA THR A 107 9.14 24.63 9.32
C THR A 107 9.59 23.29 9.87
N TYR A 108 10.10 22.38 9.03
CA TYR A 108 10.41 20.99 9.35
C TYR A 108 9.23 20.15 9.87
N VAL A 109 8.00 20.69 9.83
CA VAL A 109 6.79 19.96 10.20
C VAL A 109 6.55 18.84 9.18
N PRO A 110 6.25 17.61 9.61
CA PRO A 110 5.96 16.51 8.69
C PRO A 110 4.76 16.78 7.78
N ASN A 111 4.95 16.55 6.48
CA ASN A 111 3.86 16.49 5.50
C ASN A 111 3.12 15.15 5.62
N PRO A 112 1.90 15.03 5.07
CA PRO A 112 1.08 13.81 5.11
C PRO A 112 1.84 12.53 4.73
N ASP A 113 2.70 12.60 3.70
CA ASP A 113 3.49 11.46 3.23
C ASP A 113 4.49 10.92 4.26
N TYR A 114 4.97 11.74 5.20
CA TYR A 114 5.80 11.28 6.30
C TYR A 114 5.04 10.27 7.17
N TYR A 115 3.80 10.59 7.55
CA TYR A 115 2.97 9.72 8.37
C TYR A 115 2.54 8.46 7.62
N SER A 116 2.25 8.57 6.32
CA SER A 116 2.03 7.42 5.44
C SER A 116 3.24 6.47 5.42
N ALA A 117 4.45 7.00 5.20
CA ALA A 117 5.68 6.20 5.25
C ALA A 117 5.96 5.63 6.65
N LEU A 118 5.62 6.36 7.71
CA LEU A 118 5.80 5.90 9.08
C LEU A 118 4.89 4.71 9.42
N LEU A 119 3.61 4.75 9.01
CA LEU A 119 2.71 3.60 9.17
C LEU A 119 3.13 2.42 8.32
N TRP A 120 3.49 2.64 7.06
CA TRP A 120 4.09 1.60 6.22
C TRP A 120 5.28 0.96 6.94
N HIS A 121 6.20 1.80 7.44
CA HIS A 121 7.37 1.33 8.17
C HIS A 121 7.00 0.61 9.47
N ARG A 122 5.94 0.96 10.19
CA ARG A 122 5.59 0.31 11.46
C ARG A 122 4.81 -0.99 11.28
N LEU A 123 4.05 -1.13 10.19
CA LEU A 123 3.04 -2.18 10.04
C LEU A 123 3.38 -3.20 8.95
N MET A 124 3.93 -2.77 7.80
CA MET A 124 4.18 -3.63 6.65
C MET A 124 5.54 -4.33 6.79
N GLY A 125 5.54 -5.67 6.90
CA GLY A 125 6.75 -6.49 7.01
C GLY A 125 7.45 -6.76 5.68
N ASN A 126 8.52 -7.54 5.71
CA ASN A 126 9.34 -7.82 4.52
C ASN A 126 8.76 -8.94 3.63
N GLY A 127 7.93 -9.82 4.18
CA GLY A 127 7.28 -10.89 3.41
C GLY A 127 6.12 -10.31 2.59
N VAL A 128 6.25 -10.26 1.27
CA VAL A 128 5.19 -9.76 0.38
C VAL A 128 4.25 -10.91 0.04
N LEU A 129 2.95 -10.70 0.22
CA LEU A 129 1.91 -11.70 -0.03
C LEU A 129 1.16 -11.40 -1.31
N SER A 130 0.75 -12.45 -2.02
CA SER A 130 -0.13 -12.33 -3.18
C SER A 130 -1.58 -12.17 -2.71
N ILE A 131 -2.36 -11.35 -3.40
CA ILE A 131 -3.79 -11.16 -3.14
C ILE A 131 -4.55 -11.51 -4.42
N ASP A 132 -5.57 -12.37 -4.30
CA ASP A 132 -6.63 -12.46 -5.30
C ASP A 132 -7.73 -11.44 -4.94
N PHE A 133 -7.97 -10.48 -5.84
CA PHE A 133 -8.81 -9.32 -5.56
C PHE A 133 -9.98 -9.24 -6.53
N GLY A 134 -11.20 -9.42 -6.01
CA GLY A 134 -12.45 -9.37 -6.78
C GLY A 134 -13.15 -8.01 -6.82
N GLY A 135 -12.47 -6.91 -6.46
CA GLY A 135 -13.05 -5.57 -6.40
C GLY A 135 -12.83 -4.72 -7.66
N THR A 136 -13.23 -3.45 -7.60
CA THR A 136 -13.03 -2.48 -8.70
C THR A 136 -11.59 -1.97 -8.74
N SER A 137 -11.14 -1.44 -9.88
CA SER A 137 -9.80 -0.84 -10.00
C SER A 137 -9.58 0.39 -9.12
N TYR A 138 -10.65 1.00 -8.59
CA TYR A 138 -10.57 2.15 -7.68
C TYR A 138 -10.20 1.77 -6.25
N LEU A 139 -10.34 0.50 -5.87
CA LEU A 139 -9.83 -0.01 -4.60
C LEU A 139 -8.56 -0.83 -4.88
N ARG A 140 -7.44 -0.41 -4.30
CA ARG A 140 -6.14 -1.04 -4.49
C ARG A 140 -5.71 -1.69 -3.19
N ALA A 141 -5.16 -2.89 -3.27
CA ALA A 141 -4.84 -3.70 -2.09
C ALA A 141 -3.43 -4.28 -2.19
N TYR A 142 -2.68 -4.21 -1.08
CA TYR A 142 -1.35 -4.79 -0.92
C TYR A 142 -1.30 -5.54 0.41
N ALA A 143 -0.68 -6.72 0.45
CA ALA A 143 -0.59 -7.55 1.65
C ALA A 143 0.87 -7.91 1.91
N HIS A 144 1.27 -7.78 3.16
CA HIS A 144 2.56 -8.21 3.65
C HIS A 144 2.36 -9.04 4.92
N CYS A 145 3.35 -9.84 5.29
CA CYS A 145 3.46 -10.32 6.65
C CYS A 145 3.47 -9.13 7.62
N GLY A 146 2.89 -9.32 8.80
CA GLY A 146 2.93 -8.31 9.85
C GLY A 146 4.38 -7.96 10.19
N LYS A 147 4.67 -6.67 10.40
CA LYS A 147 6.02 -6.28 10.86
C LYS A 147 6.24 -6.64 12.33
N GLN A 148 5.19 -6.60 13.13
CA GLN A 148 5.16 -7.19 14.46
C GLN A 148 4.92 -8.71 14.34
N LYS A 149 5.32 -9.49 15.35
CA LYS A 149 5.33 -10.96 15.28
C LYS A 149 3.94 -11.52 14.94
N GLY A 150 3.88 -12.37 13.91
CA GLY A 150 2.69 -13.11 13.49
C GLY A 150 1.76 -12.30 12.58
N GLY A 151 0.89 -13.02 11.86
CA GLY A 151 -0.21 -12.42 11.12
C GLY A 151 0.20 -11.69 9.84
N ILE A 152 -0.74 -10.88 9.35
CA ILE A 152 -0.61 -10.11 8.10
C ILE A 152 -0.95 -8.64 8.31
N ALA A 153 -0.41 -7.78 7.46
CA ALA A 153 -0.76 -6.38 7.32
C ALA A 153 -1.24 -6.10 5.89
N LEU A 154 -2.40 -5.45 5.79
CA LEU A 154 -3.01 -5.02 4.54
C LEU A 154 -2.93 -3.50 4.42
N LEU A 155 -2.65 -3.04 3.21
CA LEU A 155 -2.84 -1.65 2.79
C LEU A 155 -3.98 -1.62 1.77
N LEU A 156 -5.01 -0.83 2.06
CA LEU A 156 -6.17 -0.60 1.19
C LEU A 156 -6.23 0.88 0.82
N ILE A 157 -6.30 1.18 -0.48
CA ILE A 157 -6.33 2.55 -1.02
C ILE A 157 -7.62 2.70 -1.84
N ASN A 158 -8.55 3.54 -1.38
CA ASN A 158 -9.79 3.82 -2.11
C ASN A 158 -9.69 5.16 -2.85
N LEU A 159 -9.57 5.09 -4.17
CA LEU A 159 -9.49 6.24 -5.09
C LEU A 159 -10.86 6.79 -5.48
N SER A 160 -11.95 6.12 -5.10
CA SER A 160 -13.32 6.58 -5.40
C SER A 160 -13.64 7.86 -4.64
N GLN A 161 -14.13 8.88 -5.34
CA GLN A 161 -14.46 10.18 -4.75
C GLN A 161 -15.75 10.18 -3.93
N ASN A 162 -16.70 9.31 -4.29
CA ASN A 162 -18.06 9.38 -3.78
C ASN A 162 -18.55 8.08 -3.13
N MET A 163 -17.80 6.98 -3.26
CA MET A 163 -18.23 5.67 -2.78
C MET A 163 -17.18 5.03 -1.87
N GLY A 164 -17.61 4.65 -0.67
CA GLY A 164 -16.82 3.77 0.19
C GLY A 164 -16.84 2.33 -0.33
N SER A 165 -15.91 1.52 0.15
CA SER A 165 -15.79 0.10 -0.20
C SER A 165 -15.91 -0.76 1.04
N MET A 166 -16.70 -1.83 0.96
CA MET A 166 -16.77 -2.87 1.98
C MET A 166 -15.89 -4.03 1.56
N VAL A 167 -14.88 -4.35 2.37
CA VAL A 167 -13.87 -5.37 2.08
C VAL A 167 -14.01 -6.52 3.06
N THR A 168 -14.05 -7.74 2.56
CA THR A 168 -13.98 -8.95 3.38
C THR A 168 -12.66 -9.66 3.06
N VAL A 169 -11.90 -9.99 4.10
CA VAL A 169 -10.66 -10.73 3.97
C VAL A 169 -10.96 -12.21 4.21
N ARG A 170 -10.44 -13.07 3.35
CA ARG A 170 -10.58 -14.52 3.47
C ARG A 170 -9.22 -15.16 3.32
N ASN A 171 -9.03 -16.26 4.02
CA ASN A 171 -7.82 -17.04 3.94
C ASN A 171 -8.05 -18.24 3.02
N ASP A 172 -7.35 -18.28 1.90
CA ASP A 172 -7.39 -19.42 0.97
C ASP A 172 -6.26 -20.41 1.32
N LEU A 173 -6.27 -20.94 2.55
CA LEU A 173 -5.39 -22.05 2.97
C LEU A 173 -5.84 -23.35 2.28
N ASN A 174 -5.68 -23.47 0.97
CA ASN A 174 -5.86 -24.72 0.22
C ASN A 174 -5.29 -24.66 -1.22
N VAL A 175 -4.12 -24.05 -1.41
CA VAL A 175 -3.28 -24.39 -2.58
C VAL A 175 -2.35 -25.52 -2.17
N GLY A 176 -2.91 -26.73 -2.06
CA GLY A 176 -2.13 -27.94 -1.86
C GLY A 176 -1.17 -28.12 -3.04
N LEU A 177 0.11 -27.79 -2.84
CA LEU A 177 1.21 -28.25 -3.70
C LEU A 177 1.36 -29.75 -3.48
N ALA A 178 0.52 -30.54 -4.15
CA ALA A 178 0.74 -31.97 -4.28
C ALA A 178 2.05 -32.17 -5.07
N GLN A 179 3.11 -32.54 -4.36
CA GLN A 179 4.27 -33.21 -4.95
C GLN A 179 3.79 -34.44 -5.73
N GLY A 180 4.18 -34.55 -7.00
CA GLY A 180 4.02 -35.80 -7.75
C GLY A 180 4.13 -35.69 -9.27
N GLN A 181 5.35 -35.95 -9.77
CA GLN A 181 5.65 -36.63 -11.04
C GLN A 181 5.27 -35.98 -12.39
N GLY A 182 6.32 -35.55 -13.12
CA GLY A 182 6.58 -35.98 -14.49
C GLY A 182 5.68 -35.52 -15.65
N ILE A 183 6.32 -34.75 -16.55
CA ILE A 183 6.18 -34.75 -18.02
C ILE A 183 5.28 -33.67 -18.67
N THR A 184 5.94 -33.00 -19.64
CA THR A 184 5.50 -32.19 -20.80
C THR A 184 4.92 -30.78 -20.62
N ARG A 185 5.65 -29.83 -21.22
CA ARG A 185 5.15 -28.58 -21.78
C ARG A 185 3.92 -28.85 -22.67
N ASP A 186 2.82 -28.15 -22.43
CA ASP A 186 2.21 -27.41 -23.52
C ASP A 186 1.34 -26.24 -23.05
N SER A 187 1.28 -25.25 -23.92
CA SER A 187 0.59 -23.97 -23.75
C SER A 187 -0.94 -24.08 -23.82
N SER A 188 -1.60 -23.15 -23.11
CA SER A 188 -2.98 -22.66 -23.30
C SER A 188 -4.16 -23.46 -22.73
N PHE A 189 -4.95 -22.73 -21.94
CA PHE A 189 -6.40 -22.85 -21.73
C PHE A 189 -6.98 -24.22 -21.35
N VAL A 190 -7.38 -24.37 -20.07
CA VAL A 190 -8.65 -25.05 -19.77
C VAL A 190 -9.36 -24.44 -18.57
N HIS A 191 -10.63 -24.18 -18.83
CA HIS A 191 -11.72 -23.81 -17.94
C HIS A 191 -11.93 -24.86 -16.82
N GLY A 192 -12.24 -24.37 -15.61
CA GLY A 192 -13.19 -25.01 -14.70
C GLY A 192 -12.69 -26.17 -13.83
N LEU A 193 -12.44 -25.89 -12.54
CA LEU A 193 -13.06 -26.62 -11.41
C LEU A 193 -12.83 -25.87 -10.08
N LYS A 194 -13.50 -24.73 -9.83
CA LYS A 194 -13.53 -24.16 -8.47
C LYS A 194 -14.67 -24.81 -7.69
N ARG A 195 -14.35 -25.90 -7.00
CA ARG A 195 -15.18 -26.47 -5.93
C ARG A 195 -15.13 -25.49 -4.77
N THR A 196 -16.18 -24.66 -4.64
CA THR A 196 -16.33 -23.72 -3.52
C THR A 196 -16.52 -24.51 -2.23
N VAL A 197 -15.49 -24.57 -1.41
CA VAL A 197 -15.59 -25.03 -0.02
C VAL A 197 -15.30 -23.81 0.84
N SER A 198 -16.37 -23.21 1.37
CA SER A 198 -16.29 -22.19 2.40
C SER A 198 -15.81 -22.85 3.68
N TRP A 199 -14.52 -22.78 3.99
CA TRP A 199 -14.05 -23.11 5.32
C TRP A 199 -14.28 -21.91 6.22
N VAL A 200 -15.32 -21.99 7.04
CA VAL A 200 -15.43 -21.23 8.29
C VAL A 200 -14.57 -21.99 9.29
N GLY A 201 -13.55 -21.32 9.82
CA GLY A 201 -12.59 -21.93 10.73
C GLY A 201 -13.28 -22.72 11.84
N SER A 202 -13.04 -24.03 11.88
CA SER A 202 -13.52 -24.89 12.95
C SER A 202 -12.60 -24.78 14.16
N LYS A 203 -12.79 -23.71 14.95
CA LYS A 203 -12.54 -23.65 16.40
C LYS A 203 -13.25 -22.43 16.94
N ALA A 204 -14.25 -22.66 17.79
CA ALA A 204 -15.01 -21.63 18.46
C ALA A 204 -14.08 -20.75 19.32
N SER A 205 -13.70 -19.61 18.75
CA SER A 205 -13.42 -18.35 19.44
C SER A 205 -14.15 -17.24 18.67
N ASP A 206 -15.44 -17.49 18.39
CA ASP A 206 -16.34 -16.54 17.75
C ASP A 206 -16.52 -15.32 18.69
N GLY A 207 -15.64 -14.33 18.56
CA GLY A 207 -15.79 -13.00 19.17
C GLY A 207 -14.56 -12.39 19.86
N LEU A 208 -13.41 -13.09 19.98
CA LEU A 208 -12.24 -12.54 20.69
C LEU A 208 -11.12 -12.03 19.79
N GLU A 209 -11.00 -12.54 18.57
CA GLU A 209 -9.93 -12.11 17.66
C GLU A 209 -10.21 -10.69 17.14
N LYS A 210 -9.27 -9.81 17.39
CA LYS A 210 -9.33 -8.40 16.99
C LYS A 210 -8.29 -8.12 15.94
N ARG A 211 -8.68 -7.30 14.97
CA ARG A 211 -7.78 -6.68 14.03
C ARG A 211 -7.63 -5.20 14.37
N GLU A 212 -6.52 -4.64 13.95
CA GLU A 212 -6.18 -3.25 14.14
C GLU A 212 -6.39 -2.49 12.84
N GLU A 213 -7.12 -1.37 12.90
CA GLU A 213 -7.38 -0.52 11.74
C GLU A 213 -6.81 0.90 11.94
N TYR A 214 -6.11 1.37 10.92
CA TYR A 214 -5.51 2.70 10.83
C TYR A 214 -6.03 3.39 9.57
N HIS A 215 -7.10 4.16 9.71
CA HIS A 215 -7.73 4.88 8.61
C HIS A 215 -7.14 6.28 8.49
N LEU A 216 -6.58 6.58 7.33
CA LEU A 216 -6.03 7.87 6.97
C LEU A 216 -7.02 8.64 6.09
N THR A 217 -7.33 9.86 6.51
CA THR A 217 -8.19 10.79 5.77
C THR A 217 -7.60 12.20 5.79
N ALA A 218 -8.03 13.04 4.85
CA ALA A 218 -7.68 14.46 4.88
C ALA A 218 -8.56 15.23 5.87
N GLN A 219 -7.98 16.24 6.52
CA GLN A 219 -8.73 17.21 7.32
C GLN A 219 -9.88 17.82 6.50
N ASP A 220 -11.07 17.88 7.10
CA ASP A 220 -12.30 18.40 6.51
C ASP A 220 -12.71 17.75 5.16
N GLY A 221 -12.17 16.56 4.85
CA GLY A 221 -12.37 15.90 3.55
C GLY A 221 -11.68 16.62 2.38
N ASN A 222 -10.87 17.65 2.65
CA ASN A 222 -10.13 18.36 1.62
C ASN A 222 -8.88 17.57 1.23
N ARG A 223 -8.93 16.83 0.13
CA ARG A 223 -7.76 16.05 -0.36
C ARG A 223 -6.45 16.85 -0.54
N PHE A 224 -6.53 18.18 -0.66
CA PHE A 224 -5.36 19.06 -0.75
C PHE A 224 -4.92 19.62 0.62
N ALA A 225 -5.48 19.14 1.73
CA ALA A 225 -5.04 19.50 3.07
C ALA A 225 -3.63 18.96 3.35
N ARG A 226 -2.87 19.74 4.13
CA ARG A 226 -1.56 19.34 4.65
C ARG A 226 -1.64 18.64 6.00
N THR A 227 -2.82 18.63 6.62
CA THR A 227 -3.11 17.87 7.84
C THR A 227 -3.83 16.58 7.47
N MET A 228 -3.24 15.47 7.90
CA MET A 228 -3.80 14.12 7.80
C MET A 228 -4.42 13.74 9.14
N LEU A 229 -5.53 13.01 9.11
CA LEU A 229 -6.15 12.42 10.27
C LEU A 229 -5.82 10.92 10.31
N LEU A 230 -5.54 10.39 11.49
CA LEU A 230 -5.56 8.95 11.77
C LEU A 230 -6.79 8.64 12.62
N ASN A 231 -7.68 7.79 12.10
CA ASN A 231 -8.90 7.39 12.79
C ASN A 231 -9.74 8.60 13.28
N GLY A 232 -9.72 9.69 12.51
CA GLY A 232 -10.41 10.95 12.82
C GLY A 232 -9.65 11.93 13.72
N VAL A 233 -8.45 11.58 14.18
CA VAL A 233 -7.60 12.45 15.02
C VAL A 233 -6.47 13.06 14.18
N PRO A 234 -6.25 14.39 14.19
CA PRO A 234 -5.17 15.02 13.44
C PRO A 234 -3.79 14.48 13.85
N LEU A 235 -2.94 14.22 12.85
CA LEU A 235 -1.54 13.87 13.05
C LEU A 235 -0.68 15.13 13.00
N GLU A 236 -0.45 15.70 14.16
CA GLU A 236 0.39 16.89 14.37
C GLU A 236 1.43 16.59 15.44
N LEU A 237 2.58 17.26 15.36
CA LEU A 237 3.61 17.12 16.40
C LEU A 237 3.04 17.52 17.76
N THR A 238 3.50 16.87 18.82
CA THR A 238 3.19 17.29 20.18
C THR A 238 3.78 18.67 20.47
N GLU A 239 3.41 19.28 21.60
CA GLU A 239 4.00 20.56 22.04
C GLU A 239 5.53 20.49 22.18
N ASP A 240 6.07 19.31 22.48
CA ASP A 240 7.51 19.03 22.58
C ASP A 240 8.19 18.76 21.22
N GLY A 241 7.42 18.73 20.14
CA GLY A 241 7.91 18.44 18.78
C GLY A 241 8.03 16.94 18.46
N ASP A 242 7.48 16.05 19.30
CA ASP A 242 7.50 14.61 19.06
C ASP A 242 6.43 14.16 18.08
N ILE A 243 6.67 13.02 17.43
CA ILE A 243 5.65 12.35 16.60
C ILE A 243 4.50 11.89 17.49
N PRO A 244 3.23 12.22 17.17
CA PRO A 244 2.10 11.84 18.01
C PRO A 244 1.93 10.31 18.05
N PRO A 245 1.37 9.77 19.15
CA PRO A 245 0.99 8.36 19.20
C PRO A 245 0.02 8.00 18.05
N MET A 246 0.28 6.87 17.38
CA MET A 246 -0.54 6.39 16.27
C MET A 246 -1.30 5.15 16.72
N TYR A 247 -2.45 5.34 17.36
CA TYR A 247 -3.24 4.24 17.91
C TYR A 247 -4.21 3.65 16.86
N PRO A 248 -4.34 2.31 16.79
CA PRO A 248 -5.36 1.69 15.96
C PRO A 248 -6.74 1.78 16.58
N VAL A 249 -7.76 1.59 15.76
CA VAL A 249 -9.09 1.16 16.21
C VAL A 249 -9.11 -0.37 16.20
N GLN A 250 -9.53 -0.98 17.29
CA GLN A 250 -9.67 -2.43 17.40
C GLN A 250 -11.06 -2.87 16.94
N VAL A 251 -11.12 -3.75 15.95
CA VAL A 251 -12.37 -4.22 15.33
C VAL A 251 -12.38 -5.76 15.34
N SER A 252 -13.56 -6.38 15.45
CA SER A 252 -13.70 -7.83 15.33
C SER A 252 -13.11 -8.31 14.00
N ALA A 253 -12.19 -9.28 14.01
CA ALA A 253 -11.51 -9.77 12.82
C ALA A 253 -12.47 -10.25 11.71
N SER A 254 -13.65 -10.76 12.09
CA SER A 254 -14.68 -11.26 11.18
C SER A 254 -15.56 -10.19 10.51
N SER A 255 -15.57 -8.96 11.04
CA SER A 255 -16.42 -7.90 10.48
C SER A 255 -15.88 -7.42 9.13
N PRO A 256 -16.71 -6.98 8.17
CA PRO A 256 -16.18 -6.32 6.99
C PRO A 256 -15.38 -5.06 7.36
N ILE A 257 -14.36 -4.73 6.57
CA ILE A 257 -13.60 -3.48 6.68
C ILE A 257 -14.29 -2.45 5.79
N TYR A 258 -14.64 -1.30 6.35
CA TYR A 258 -15.15 -0.18 5.56
C TYR A 258 -14.01 0.79 5.22
N VAL A 259 -13.75 1.01 3.94
CA VAL A 259 -12.77 2.00 3.45
C VAL A 259 -13.55 3.18 2.86
N ALA A 260 -13.48 4.34 3.49
CA ALA A 260 -14.21 5.54 3.07
C ALA A 260 -13.82 6.02 1.66
N PRO A 261 -14.63 6.86 0.99
CA PRO A 261 -14.22 7.54 -0.25
C PRO A 261 -12.95 8.37 0.00
N LEU A 262 -12.03 8.39 -0.98
CA LEU A 262 -10.75 9.08 -0.89
C LEU A 262 -10.06 8.90 0.47
N SER A 263 -9.87 7.65 0.87
CA SER A 263 -9.17 7.30 2.09
C SER A 263 -8.22 6.13 1.88
N ILE A 264 -7.34 5.94 2.86
CA ILE A 264 -6.36 4.87 2.90
C ILE A 264 -6.54 4.15 4.23
N ALA A 265 -6.43 2.83 4.26
CA ALA A 265 -6.47 2.06 5.49
C ALA A 265 -5.30 1.08 5.56
N PHE A 266 -4.57 1.10 6.68
CA PHE A 266 -3.75 -0.05 7.07
C PHE A 266 -4.56 -0.93 8.01
N VAL A 267 -4.54 -2.23 7.78
CA VAL A 267 -5.29 -3.20 8.59
C VAL A 267 -4.38 -4.35 8.98
N VAL A 268 -4.15 -4.56 10.26
CA VAL A 268 -3.32 -5.65 10.78
C VAL A 268 -4.21 -6.72 11.39
N PHE A 269 -3.98 -7.96 10.98
CA PHE A 269 -4.60 -9.14 11.58
C PHE A 269 -3.50 -9.92 12.31
N PRO A 270 -3.29 -9.69 13.61
CA PRO A 270 -2.15 -10.27 14.35
C PRO A 270 -2.20 -11.80 14.40
N ASP A 271 -3.40 -12.36 14.51
CA ASP A 271 -3.65 -13.80 14.65
C ASP A 271 -3.97 -14.49 13.31
N PHE A 272 -3.75 -13.81 12.18
CA PHE A 272 -4.05 -14.39 10.86
C PHE A 272 -3.09 -15.54 10.54
N GLU A 273 -3.63 -16.72 10.30
CA GLU A 273 -2.85 -17.89 9.91
C GLU A 273 -2.28 -17.71 8.49
N ALA A 274 -1.00 -17.40 8.36
CA ALA A 274 -0.30 -17.33 7.08
C ALA A 274 1.04 -18.07 7.19
N ASP A 275 1.12 -19.27 6.59
CA ASP A 275 2.30 -20.16 6.67
C ASP A 275 3.61 -19.50 6.22
N ALA A 276 3.53 -18.42 5.43
CA ALA A 276 4.68 -17.70 4.90
C ALA A 276 5.31 -16.67 5.88
N CYS A 277 4.73 -16.39 7.06
CA CYS A 277 5.02 -15.18 7.86
C CYS A 277 5.80 -15.33 9.20
#